data_AF-A0A3D2Z4B5-F1
#
_entry.id   AF-A0A3D2Z4B5-F1
#
_cell.length_a   1.000
_cell.length_b   1.000
_cell.length_c   1.000
_cell.angle_alpha   90.00
_cell.angle_beta   90.00
_cell.angle_gamma   90.00
#
_symmetry.space_group_name_H-M   'P 1'
#
loop_
_entity.id
_entity.type
_entity.pdbx_description
1 polymer ?
#
loop_
_entity_poly.entity_id
_entity_poly.type
_entity_poly.pdbx_seq_one_letter_code
_entity_poly.pdbx_strand_id
1 'polypeptide(L)' 'CTPGMIMTAWQILERNPNPTDDEIRHGLEGNYCRCTGYDNIVKSIRHAADNR' A
#
# COMPACT_ATOMS: atom_id res chain seq x y z
N CYS A 1 10.97 5.87 3.88
CA CYS A 1 9.50 5.68 3.73
C CYS A 1 9.04 4.27 4.13
N THR A 2 9.87 3.23 3.95
CA THR A 2 9.47 1.82 4.10
C THR A 2 8.72 1.47 5.40
N PRO A 3 9.15 1.90 6.61
CA PRO A 3 8.40 1.58 7.83
C PRO A 3 6.98 2.15 7.81
N GLY A 4 6.82 3.43 7.42
CA GLY A 4 5.50 4.06 7.28
C GLY A 4 4.63 3.38 6.22
N MET A 5 5.23 3.05 5.07
CA MET A 5 4.54 2.31 4.00
C MET A 5 4.03 0.95 4.47
N ILE A 6 4.81 0.19 5.23
CA ILE A 6 4.40 -1.13 5.74
C ILE A 6 3.25 -1.00 6.74
N MET A 7 3.33 -0.06 7.69
CA MET A 7 2.26 0.12 8.68
C MET A 7 0.95 0.60 8.04
N THR A 8 1.05 1.52 7.07
CA THR A 8 -0.11 1.97 6.32
C THR A 8 -0.68 0.85 5.43
N ALA A 9 0.16 0.08 4.74
CA ALA A 9 -0.27 -1.11 3.99
C ALA A 9 -1.01 -2.12 4.87
N TRP A 10 -0.47 -2.43 6.05
CA TRP A 10 -1.12 -3.30 7.03
C TRP A 10 -2.51 -2.78 7.41
N GLN A 11 -2.63 -1.49 7.72
CA GLN A 11 -3.92 -0.88 8.07
C GLN A 11 -4.92 -0.91 6.90
N ILE A 12 -4.46 -0.67 5.66
CA ILE A 12 -5.31 -0.76 4.46
C ILE A 12 -5.88 -2.18 4.34
N LEU A 13 -5.01 -3.21 4.40
CA LEU A 13 -5.42 -4.60 4.27
C LEU A 13 -6.27 -5.10 5.44
N GLU A 14 -6.04 -4.58 6.64
CA GLU A 14 -6.86 -4.90 7.81
C GLU A 14 -8.31 -4.38 7.65
N ARG A 15 -8.49 -3.22 7.03
CA ARG A 15 -9.82 -2.62 6.80
C ARG A 15 -10.51 -3.18 5.56
N ASN A 16 -9.76 -3.40 4.50
CA ASN A 16 -10.25 -3.97 3.25
C ASN A 16 -9.25 -5.03 2.77
N PRO A 17 -9.54 -6.33 2.94
CA PRO A 17 -8.65 -7.42 2.51
C PRO A 17 -8.43 -7.49 1.00
N ASN A 18 -9.29 -6.88 0.18
CA ASN A 18 -9.16 -6.84 -1.28
C ASN A 18 -9.36 -5.41 -1.83
N PRO A 19 -8.46 -4.47 -1.51
CA PRO A 19 -8.59 -3.06 -1.89
C PRO A 19 -8.21 -2.87 -3.35
N THR A 20 -8.89 -2.03 -4.12
CA THR A 20 -8.51 -1.62 -5.49
C THR A 20 -7.23 -0.79 -5.52
N ASP A 21 -6.61 -0.63 -6.70
CA ASP A 21 -5.34 0.10 -6.81
C ASP A 21 -5.50 1.58 -6.42
N ASP A 22 -6.67 2.16 -6.71
CA ASP A 22 -7.00 3.53 -6.33
C ASP A 22 -7.22 3.67 -4.82
N GLU A 23 -7.86 2.69 -4.17
CA GLU A 23 -7.98 2.64 -2.71
C GLU A 23 -6.61 2.52 -2.03
N ILE A 24 -5.70 1.71 -2.59
CA ILE A 24 -4.33 1.61 -2.10
C ILE A 24 -3.62 2.96 -2.25
N ARG A 25 -3.70 3.60 -3.43
CA ARG A 25 -3.05 4.91 -3.67
C ARG A 25 -3.59 5.97 -2.72
N HIS A 26 -4.91 6.04 -2.55
CA HIS A 26 -5.54 6.96 -1.62
C HIS A 26 -5.11 6.70 -0.17
N GLY A 27 -5.06 5.43 0.24
CA GLY A 27 -4.60 5.05 1.58
C GLY A 27 -3.13 5.39 1.86
N LEU A 28 -2.30 5.56 0.83
CA LEU A 28 -0.90 5.97 0.94
C LEU A 28 -0.72 7.49 0.97
N GLU A 29 -1.79 8.28 0.80
CA GLU A 29 -1.74 9.75 0.92
C GLU A 29 -1.22 10.13 2.33
N GLY A 30 -0.04 10.75 2.37
CA GLY A 30 0.69 11.06 3.61
C GLY A 30 1.98 10.28 3.82
N ASN A 31 2.24 9.22 3.05
CA ASN A 31 3.52 8.53 3.03
C ASN A 31 4.33 8.93 1.79
N TYR A 32 5.27 9.85 1.93
CA TYR A 32 6.10 10.28 0.81
C TYR A 32 7.23 9.29 0.49
N CYS A 33 7.38 8.95 -0.78
CA CYS A 33 8.49 8.17 -1.31
C CYS A 33 9.20 8.91 -2.44
N ARG A 34 10.54 8.93 -2.42
CA ARG A 34 11.36 9.54 -3.48
C ARG A 34 12.02 8.53 -4.42
N CYS A 35 12.12 7.27 -4.02
CA CYS A 35 12.89 6.28 -4.77
C CYS A 35 12.08 5.53 -5.83
N THR A 36 10.82 5.19 -5.54
CA THR A 36 10.07 4.19 -6.34
C THR A 36 9.01 4.77 -7.28
N GLY A 37 8.59 6.03 -7.07
CA GLY A 37 7.44 6.60 -7.78
C GLY A 37 6.11 5.90 -7.46
N TYR A 38 6.02 5.17 -6.34
CA TYR A 38 4.83 4.49 -5.81
C TYR A 38 4.32 3.24 -6.55
N ASP A 39 4.54 3.07 -7.85
CA ASP A 39 3.96 1.95 -8.61
C ASP A 39 4.33 0.57 -8.05
N ASN A 40 5.60 0.36 -7.70
CA ASN A 40 6.03 -0.91 -7.12
C ASN A 40 5.50 -1.12 -5.69
N ILE A 41 5.19 -0.05 -4.96
CA ILE A 41 4.59 -0.16 -3.62
C ILE A 41 3.13 -0.64 -3.76
N VAL A 42 2.37 -0.04 -4.68
CA VAL A 42 0.98 -0.47 -4.96
C VAL A 42 0.95 -1.94 -5.38
N LYS A 43 1.84 -2.36 -6.29
CA LYS A 43 1.98 -3.76 -6.71
C LYS A 43 2.31 -4.70 -5.55
N SER A 44 3.21 -4.31 -4.64
CA SER A 44 3.55 -5.12 -3.47
C SER A 44 2.38 -5.28 -2.51
N ILE A 45 1.57 -4.24 -2.31
CA ILE A 45 0.38 -4.29 -1.44
C ILE A 45 -0.69 -5.19 -2.07
N ARG A 46 -0.93 -5.06 -3.38
CA ARG A 46 -1.80 -5.96 -4.16
C ARG A 46 -1.38 -7.42 -3.99
N HIS A 47 -0.10 -7.69 -4.20
CA HIS A 47 0.46 -9.03 -4.03
C HIS A 47 0.27 -9.55 -2.59
N ALA A 48 0.45 -8.70 -1.58
CA ALA A 48 0.19 -9.08 -0.19
C ALA A 48 -1.29 -9.37 0.08
N ALA A 49 -2.22 -8.65 -0.55
CA ALA A 49 -3.66 -8.92 -0.47
C ALA A 49 -4.01 -10.31 -1.04
N ASP A 50 -3.40 -10.68 -2.17
CA ASP A 50 -3.63 -11.97 -2.84
C ASP A 50 -3.02 -13.17 -2.10
N ASN A 51 -1.99 -12.95 -1.27
CA ASN A 51 -1.21 -13.99 -0.57
C ASN A 51 -1.39 -13.96 0.95
N ARG A 52 -2.49 -13.37 1.43
CA ARG A 52 -2.80 -13.27 2.86
C ARG A 52 -3.42 -14.55 3.43
#